data_AF-R9TBW2-F1
#
_entry.id   AF-R9TBW2-F1
#
_cell.length_a   1.000
_cell.length_b   1.000
_cell.length_c   1.000
_cell.angle_alpha   90.00
_cell.angle_beta   90.00
_cell.angle_gamma   90.00
#
_symmetry.space_group_name_H-M   'P 1'
#
loop_
_entity.id
_entity.type
_entity.pdbx_description
1 polymer ?
#
loop_
_entity_poly.entity_id
_entity_poly.type
_entity_poly.pdbx_seq_one_letter_code
_entity_poly.pdbx_strand_id
1 'polypeptide(L)'
;MEWNCSPSCIGSLPHSDPAKAVDFIIKYLNEIPSWPQLPMTGFRENMYIQFSQNLPGIKIDEENKRVSVNLLDYDPEEIYMKIISEDPEMFPLPAENFSGFYEFISRELSDYKAIKGQVTGPISLGLQMTDQDDKPAIYDPTYAEILRKNLQFTAMWQEKELKKKCARTIIFIDEPYLSIIGTPFASISPSDAVSWINEVVSGLEDMKGIHCCANTDWPLVMSMNIDVLSFDAYDYGYTIALYPEEVSAFIERGGCLSWGIIPNNEETLKDTNCDSIIAHFEKIVSDLESKGVDRELLLRNSILTPQCGLSGLSEEASEGAMDLLVSVSKVIQEKYSLG
;
A
#
# COMPACT_ATOMS: atom_id res chain seq x y z
N MET A 1 -5.03 -17.92 -6.89
CA MET A 1 -5.85 -17.69 -5.68
C MET A 1 -6.96 -16.77 -6.11
N GLU A 2 -8.19 -17.00 -5.68
CA GLU A 2 -9.32 -16.14 -6.05
C GLU A 2 -9.66 -15.27 -4.87
N TRP A 3 -9.72 -13.96 -5.08
CA TRP A 3 -10.03 -12.95 -4.08
C TRP A 3 -11.51 -12.69 -3.93
N ASN A 4 -12.33 -12.95 -4.96
CA ASN A 4 -13.79 -12.93 -4.88
C ASN A 4 -14.38 -11.66 -4.24
N CYS A 5 -13.81 -10.49 -4.59
CA CYS A 5 -14.20 -9.19 -4.06
C CYS A 5 -14.14 -9.09 -2.53
N SER A 6 -13.32 -9.88 -1.84
CA SER A 6 -13.19 -9.82 -0.38
C SER A 6 -12.72 -8.44 0.10
N PRO A 7 -13.17 -7.99 1.28
CA PRO A 7 -12.80 -6.68 1.79
C PRO A 7 -11.38 -6.68 2.37
N SER A 8 -10.67 -5.57 2.23
CA SER A 8 -9.41 -5.27 2.92
C SER A 8 -9.28 -3.76 3.20
N CYS A 9 -8.13 -3.30 3.67
CA CYS A 9 -7.86 -1.89 3.91
C CYS A 9 -6.45 -1.45 3.48
N ILE A 10 -6.26 -0.13 3.35
CA ILE A 10 -4.99 0.45 2.89
C ILE A 10 -3.93 0.47 3.98
N GLY A 11 -4.27 0.79 5.24
CA GLY A 11 -3.33 0.65 6.36
C GLY A 11 -3.56 1.64 7.49
N SER A 12 -3.57 2.95 7.22
CA SER A 12 -3.68 3.95 8.28
C SER A 12 -5.09 4.02 8.88
N LEU A 13 -5.17 4.15 10.20
CA LEU A 13 -6.41 4.26 10.96
C LEU A 13 -6.40 5.49 11.88
N PRO A 14 -7.58 5.98 12.32
CA PRO A 14 -7.68 7.13 13.22
C PRO A 14 -7.41 6.78 14.70
N HIS A 15 -7.26 5.49 15.00
CA HIS A 15 -6.99 4.99 16.34
C HIS A 15 -5.60 5.41 16.82
N SER A 16 -5.48 5.65 18.13
CA SER A 16 -4.20 5.88 18.82
C SER A 16 -3.77 4.70 19.71
N ASP A 17 -4.69 3.78 20.02
CA ASP A 17 -4.41 2.57 20.78
C ASP A 17 -4.20 1.39 19.81
N PRO A 18 -3.02 0.74 19.82
CA PRO A 18 -2.72 -0.37 18.91
C PRO A 18 -3.70 -1.54 19.04
N ALA A 19 -4.08 -1.91 20.27
CA ALA A 19 -4.96 -3.05 20.51
C ALA A 19 -6.37 -2.79 19.95
N LYS A 20 -6.91 -1.58 20.17
CA LYS A 20 -8.19 -1.17 19.59
C LYS A 20 -8.14 -1.14 18.06
N ALA A 21 -7.05 -0.64 17.49
CA ALA A 21 -6.87 -0.58 16.04
C ALA A 21 -6.84 -1.98 15.41
N VAL A 22 -6.16 -2.94 16.05
CA VAL A 22 -6.10 -4.34 15.60
C VAL A 22 -7.43 -5.06 15.80
N ASP A 23 -8.12 -4.84 16.92
CA ASP A 23 -9.46 -5.38 17.16
C ASP A 23 -10.45 -4.86 16.10
N PHE A 24 -10.36 -3.58 15.72
CA PHE A 24 -11.12 -2.98 14.63
C PHE A 24 -10.85 -3.69 13.30
N ILE A 25 -9.59 -3.91 12.92
CA ILE A 25 -9.24 -4.63 11.69
C ILE A 25 -9.83 -6.04 11.68
N ILE A 26 -9.59 -6.81 12.75
CA ILE A 26 -10.01 -8.22 12.85
C ILE A 26 -11.53 -8.36 12.86
N LYS A 27 -12.26 -7.39 13.45
CA LYS A 27 -13.73 -7.35 13.43
C LYS A 27 -14.29 -7.31 12.00
N TYR A 28 -13.64 -6.57 11.10
CA TYR A 28 -14.16 -6.30 9.76
C TYR A 28 -13.56 -7.17 8.65
N LEU A 29 -12.28 -7.52 8.77
CA LEU A 29 -11.51 -8.13 7.70
C LEU A 29 -11.22 -9.61 8.02
N ASN A 30 -12.17 -10.46 7.66
CA ASN A 30 -12.12 -11.90 7.97
C ASN A 30 -11.31 -12.75 6.97
N GLU A 31 -10.82 -12.15 5.87
CA GLU A 31 -10.00 -12.86 4.88
C GLU A 31 -8.62 -12.24 4.66
N ILE A 32 -8.52 -10.90 4.62
CA ILE A 32 -7.31 -10.18 4.25
C ILE A 32 -7.05 -9.00 5.22
N PRO A 33 -6.81 -9.24 6.51
CA PRO A 33 -6.49 -8.17 7.45
C PRO A 33 -5.10 -7.59 7.18
N SER A 34 -4.93 -6.29 7.45
CA SER A 34 -3.66 -5.56 7.37
C SER A 34 -3.28 -5.04 8.75
N TRP A 35 -2.00 -5.03 9.10
CA TRP A 35 -1.60 -4.33 10.33
C TRP A 35 -1.87 -2.82 10.18
N PRO A 36 -2.35 -2.14 11.24
CA PRO A 36 -2.71 -0.73 11.16
C PRO A 36 -1.51 0.19 11.42
N GLN A 37 -1.37 1.25 10.61
CA GLN A 37 -0.51 2.39 10.95
C GLN A 37 -1.30 3.39 11.80
N LEU A 38 -0.65 3.98 12.81
CA LEU A 38 -1.32 4.81 13.82
C LEU A 38 -0.80 6.26 13.79
N PRO A 39 -0.98 7.01 12.70
CA PRO A 39 -0.44 8.37 12.57
C PRO A 39 -0.95 9.35 13.64
N MET A 40 -2.01 9.01 14.36
CA MET A 40 -2.56 9.81 15.46
C MET A 40 -1.76 9.70 16.77
N THR A 41 -0.82 8.75 16.90
CA THR A 41 0.05 8.63 18.07
C THR A 41 1.23 9.60 18.04
N GLY A 42 1.64 10.06 16.85
CA GLY A 42 2.70 11.06 16.70
C GLY A 42 3.30 11.11 15.30
N PHE A 43 4.13 12.13 15.06
CA PHE A 43 4.77 12.32 13.75
C PHE A 43 5.68 11.17 13.33
N ARG A 44 6.22 10.43 14.31
CA ARG A 44 7.04 9.23 14.09
C ARG A 44 6.33 8.07 13.39
N GLU A 45 4.99 8.05 13.43
CA GLU A 45 4.17 7.09 12.69
C GLU A 45 3.84 7.54 11.27
N ASN A 46 4.38 8.68 10.83
CA ASN A 46 4.37 9.03 9.43
C ASN A 46 5.18 8.01 8.62
N MET A 47 4.62 7.55 7.51
CA MET A 47 5.21 6.52 6.65
C MET A 47 6.63 6.88 6.16
N TYR A 48 6.96 8.16 5.96
CA TYR A 48 8.32 8.54 5.54
C TYR A 48 9.33 8.42 6.68
N ILE A 49 8.89 8.65 7.92
CA ILE A 49 9.74 8.47 9.10
C ILE A 49 9.89 7.01 9.44
N GLN A 50 8.79 6.27 9.52
CA GLN A 50 8.75 4.83 9.79
C GLN A 50 9.77 4.06 8.94
N PHE A 51 9.81 4.34 7.63
CA PHE A 51 10.66 3.60 6.70
C PHE A 51 12.03 4.27 6.42
N SER A 52 12.35 5.40 7.06
CA SER A 52 13.69 6.02 6.99
C SER A 52 14.58 5.73 8.19
N GLN A 53 14.09 5.08 9.26
CA GLN A 53 14.82 4.98 10.53
C GLN A 53 16.17 4.27 10.47
N ASN A 54 16.32 3.34 9.54
CA ASN A 54 17.57 2.60 9.33
C ASN A 54 18.55 3.34 8.40
N LEU A 55 18.12 4.44 7.78
CA LEU A 55 18.96 5.19 6.85
C LEU A 55 20.00 6.05 7.60
N PRO A 56 21.25 6.12 7.11
CA PRO A 56 22.29 6.89 7.75
C PRO A 56 22.11 8.40 7.56
N GLY A 57 22.46 9.19 8.57
CA GLY A 57 22.44 10.66 8.46
C GLY A 57 21.06 11.32 8.51
N ILE A 58 20.02 10.55 8.85
CA ILE A 58 18.64 11.06 8.98
C ILE A 58 18.51 12.06 10.13
N LYS A 59 17.78 13.14 9.85
CA LYS A 59 17.36 14.15 10.81
C LYS A 59 15.84 14.28 10.75
N ILE A 60 15.21 14.16 11.91
CA ILE A 60 13.77 14.32 12.07
C ILE A 60 13.52 15.64 12.77
N ASP A 61 12.81 16.53 12.08
CA ASP A 61 12.31 17.78 12.62
C ASP A 61 10.81 17.62 12.89
N GLU A 62 10.48 17.29 14.15
CA GLU A 62 9.09 17.08 14.56
C GLU A 62 8.28 18.37 14.59
N GLU A 63 8.93 19.53 14.80
CA GLU A 63 8.27 20.84 14.85
C GLU A 63 7.78 21.24 13.44
N ASN A 64 8.65 21.11 12.45
CA ASN A 64 8.35 21.45 11.05
C ASN A 64 7.81 20.27 10.24
N LYS A 65 7.59 19.11 10.87
CA LYS A 65 7.13 17.87 10.23
C LYS A 65 7.96 17.48 9.00
N ARG A 66 9.28 17.48 9.15
CA ARG A 66 10.22 17.21 8.06
C ARG A 66 11.15 16.06 8.39
N VAL A 67 11.47 15.27 7.38
CA VAL A 67 12.59 14.33 7.39
C VAL A 67 13.64 14.81 6.37
N SER A 68 14.89 14.86 6.78
CA SER A 68 16.01 15.21 5.90
C SER A 68 17.20 14.29 6.14
N VAL A 69 18.14 14.33 5.21
CA VAL A 69 19.44 13.66 5.32
C VAL A 69 20.55 14.68 5.16
N ASN A 70 21.62 14.53 5.93
CA ASN A 70 22.85 15.29 5.69
C ASN A 70 23.80 14.51 4.77
N LEU A 71 23.73 14.74 3.46
CA LEU A 71 24.58 14.03 2.50
C LEU A 71 26.06 14.42 2.58
N LEU A 72 26.39 15.54 3.26
CA LEU A 72 27.77 16.00 3.44
C LEU A 72 28.51 15.31 4.59
N ASP A 73 27.77 14.68 5.51
CA ASP A 73 28.30 14.17 6.77
C ASP A 73 27.42 13.02 7.27
N TYR A 74 27.44 11.92 6.50
CA TYR A 74 26.89 10.63 6.90
C TYR A 74 27.92 9.53 6.65
N ASP A 75 27.88 8.49 7.48
CA ASP A 75 28.72 7.31 7.32
C ASP A 75 27.88 6.16 6.74
N PRO A 76 28.12 5.74 5.48
CA PRO A 76 27.38 4.64 4.88
C PRO A 76 27.94 3.26 5.23
N GLU A 77 29.07 3.14 5.94
CA GLU A 77 29.75 1.86 6.15
C GLU A 77 28.84 0.83 6.84
N GLU A 78 28.15 1.22 7.92
CA GLU A 78 27.29 0.32 8.68
C GLU A 78 26.13 -0.22 7.82
N ILE A 79 25.45 0.64 7.05
CA ILE A 79 24.33 0.19 6.23
C ILE A 79 24.81 -0.66 5.04
N TYR A 80 25.95 -0.34 4.43
CA TYR A 80 26.50 -1.20 3.38
C TYR A 80 26.89 -2.58 3.91
N MET A 81 27.45 -2.67 5.11
CA MET A 81 27.74 -3.96 5.74
C MET A 81 26.47 -4.79 5.95
N LYS A 82 25.35 -4.15 6.34
CA LYS A 82 24.02 -4.82 6.42
C LYS A 82 23.48 -5.23 5.05
N ILE A 83 23.66 -4.40 4.02
CA ILE A 83 23.22 -4.70 2.65
C ILE A 83 23.99 -5.88 2.08
N ILE A 84 25.31 -5.91 2.26
CA ILE A 84 26.20 -6.97 1.76
C ILE A 84 25.93 -8.31 2.44
N SER A 85 25.44 -8.33 3.68
CA SER A 85 25.08 -9.58 4.34
C SER A 85 23.86 -10.26 3.73
N GLU A 86 23.07 -9.54 2.91
CA GLU A 86 21.83 -10.02 2.29
C GLU A 86 20.86 -10.67 3.29
N ASP A 87 20.89 -10.22 4.55
CA ASP A 87 20.14 -10.79 5.66
C ASP A 87 19.04 -9.81 6.11
N PRO A 88 17.76 -10.10 5.82
CA PRO A 88 16.64 -9.28 6.29
C PRO A 88 16.59 -9.09 7.81
N GLU A 89 17.17 -10.00 8.61
CA GLU A 89 17.22 -9.85 10.08
C GLU A 89 18.00 -8.62 10.55
N MET A 90 18.82 -8.02 9.67
CA MET A 90 19.53 -6.77 9.95
C MET A 90 18.66 -5.51 9.78
N PHE A 91 17.42 -5.66 9.29
CA PHE A 91 16.48 -4.57 8.99
C PHE A 91 15.12 -4.73 9.68
N PRO A 92 15.08 -4.94 11.02
CA PRO A 92 13.83 -5.07 11.73
C PRO A 92 13.06 -3.75 11.77
N LEU A 93 11.73 -3.84 11.85
CA LEU A 93 10.89 -2.69 12.16
C LEU A 93 11.07 -2.32 13.64
N PRO A 94 11.47 -1.10 14.01
CA PRO A 94 11.65 -0.74 15.41
C PRO A 94 10.30 -0.58 16.13
N ALA A 95 10.14 -1.26 17.27
CA ALA A 95 8.86 -1.31 17.98
C ALA A 95 8.27 0.06 18.40
N GLU A 96 9.12 1.08 18.58
CA GLU A 96 8.70 2.43 18.98
C GLU A 96 7.70 3.08 18.00
N ASN A 97 7.86 2.82 16.69
CA ASN A 97 7.07 3.46 15.64
C ASN A 97 6.21 2.47 14.85
N PHE A 98 6.21 1.20 15.24
CA PHE A 98 5.50 0.11 14.57
C PHE A 98 4.60 -0.63 15.55
N SER A 99 4.03 0.11 16.50
CA SER A 99 3.22 -0.45 17.59
C SER A 99 2.02 -1.26 17.07
N GLY A 100 1.35 -0.78 16.02
CA GLY A 100 0.27 -1.50 15.34
C GLY A 100 0.71 -2.80 14.65
N PHE A 101 1.92 -2.85 14.09
CA PHE A 101 2.50 -4.08 13.53
C PHE A 101 2.75 -5.13 14.61
N TYR A 102 3.43 -4.74 15.70
CA TYR A 102 3.75 -5.65 16.80
C TYR A 102 2.52 -6.16 17.53
N GLU A 103 1.51 -5.30 17.72
CA GLU A 103 0.21 -5.71 18.23
C GLU A 103 -0.48 -6.70 17.28
N PHE A 104 -0.45 -6.45 15.96
CA PHE A 104 -1.09 -7.32 14.97
C PHE A 104 -0.49 -8.73 14.96
N ILE A 105 0.84 -8.85 14.88
CA ILE A 105 1.51 -10.17 14.88
C ILE A 105 1.47 -10.86 16.25
N SER A 106 1.04 -10.18 17.31
CA SER A 106 0.78 -10.83 18.61
C SER A 106 -0.51 -11.66 18.61
N ARG A 107 -1.42 -11.41 17.67
CA ARG A 107 -2.70 -12.11 17.53
C ARG A 107 -2.56 -13.44 16.77
N GLU A 108 -3.61 -14.26 16.85
CA GLU A 108 -3.75 -15.48 16.04
C GLU A 108 -4.27 -15.13 14.65
N LEU A 109 -3.47 -15.44 13.62
CA LEU A 109 -3.73 -15.03 12.23
C LEU A 109 -3.70 -16.21 11.23
N SER A 110 -3.72 -17.45 11.72
CA SER A 110 -3.52 -18.65 10.89
C SER A 110 -4.66 -18.92 9.91
N ASP A 111 -5.87 -18.48 10.26
CA ASP A 111 -7.10 -18.85 9.56
C ASP A 111 -7.47 -17.87 8.43
N TYR A 112 -6.71 -16.79 8.29
CA TYR A 112 -6.87 -15.83 7.20
C TYR A 112 -6.34 -16.38 5.88
N LYS A 113 -6.94 -15.93 4.79
CA LYS A 113 -6.54 -16.29 3.43
C LYS A 113 -5.18 -15.71 3.06
N ALA A 114 -4.92 -14.49 3.48
CA ALA A 114 -3.62 -13.84 3.48
C ALA A 114 -3.62 -12.73 4.53
N ILE A 115 -2.45 -12.32 5.01
CA ILE A 115 -2.31 -11.10 5.80
C ILE A 115 -1.45 -10.07 5.08
N LYS A 116 -1.82 -8.80 5.22
CA LYS A 116 -1.21 -7.70 4.50
C LYS A 116 -0.20 -6.96 5.38
N GLY A 117 0.97 -6.73 4.78
CA GLY A 117 1.98 -5.78 5.23
C GLY A 117 2.15 -4.65 4.22
N GLN A 118 2.93 -3.64 4.59
CA GLN A 118 3.19 -2.48 3.76
C GLN A 118 4.54 -1.83 4.08
N VAL A 119 5.14 -1.22 3.07
CA VAL A 119 6.30 -0.32 3.14
C VAL A 119 6.07 0.89 2.24
N THR A 120 6.65 2.05 2.58
CA THR A 120 6.66 3.20 1.66
C THR A 120 7.46 2.86 0.41
N GLY A 121 7.04 3.40 -0.74
CA GLY A 121 7.76 3.28 -1.98
C GLY A 121 9.03 4.14 -2.09
N PRO A 122 10.00 3.70 -2.92
CA PRO A 122 11.29 4.37 -3.05
C PRO A 122 11.19 5.78 -3.64
N ILE A 123 10.20 5.99 -4.52
CA ILE A 123 9.98 7.26 -5.21
C ILE A 123 9.44 8.30 -4.23
N SER A 124 8.36 8.00 -3.50
CA SER A 124 7.75 8.90 -2.53
C SER A 124 8.69 9.18 -1.37
N LEU A 125 9.34 8.15 -0.80
CA LEU A 125 10.31 8.36 0.28
C LEU A 125 11.47 9.24 -0.18
N GLY A 126 12.06 8.93 -1.34
CA GLY A 126 13.20 9.64 -1.86
C GLY A 126 12.88 11.06 -2.36
N LEU A 127 11.65 11.31 -2.79
CA LEU A 127 11.16 12.64 -3.16
C LEU A 127 10.81 13.51 -1.96
N GLN A 128 10.25 12.90 -0.90
CA GLN A 128 9.81 13.61 0.29
C GLN A 128 10.98 13.99 1.20
N MET A 129 12.01 13.16 1.26
CA MET A 129 13.19 13.41 2.07
C MET A 129 14.17 14.32 1.32
N THR A 130 14.63 15.38 1.97
CA THR A 130 15.53 16.36 1.34
C THR A 130 16.93 16.39 1.94
N ASP A 131 17.90 16.81 1.14
CA ASP A 131 19.27 17.06 1.58
C ASP A 131 19.43 18.44 2.25
N GLN A 132 20.67 18.84 2.51
CA GLN A 132 21.03 20.14 3.07
C GLN A 132 20.68 21.35 2.19
N ASP A 133 20.44 21.15 0.89
CA ASP A 133 20.11 22.18 -0.10
C ASP A 133 18.62 22.12 -0.50
N ASP A 134 17.79 21.43 0.28
CA ASP A 134 16.38 21.16 0.02
C ASP A 134 16.10 20.40 -1.28
N LYS A 135 17.09 19.65 -1.78
CA LYS A 135 16.90 18.77 -2.94
C LYS A 135 16.46 17.39 -2.48
N PRO A 136 15.53 16.75 -3.21
CA PRO A 136 15.17 15.36 -2.95
C PRO A 136 16.36 14.42 -2.91
N ALA A 137 16.43 13.58 -1.87
CA ALA A 137 17.52 12.63 -1.63
C ALA A 137 17.63 11.57 -2.72
N ILE A 138 16.54 11.29 -3.44
CA ILE A 138 16.53 10.35 -4.57
C ILE A 138 17.45 10.76 -5.73
N TYR A 139 17.85 12.03 -5.79
CA TYR A 139 18.74 12.53 -6.84
C TYR A 139 20.23 12.31 -6.54
N ASP A 140 20.60 11.90 -5.33
CA ASP A 140 21.93 11.38 -5.04
C ASP A 140 21.97 9.87 -5.36
N PRO A 141 22.74 9.40 -6.37
CA PRO A 141 22.67 8.02 -6.81
C PRO A 141 23.05 7.01 -5.72
N THR A 142 24.03 7.34 -4.88
CA THR A 142 24.52 6.50 -3.80
C THR A 142 23.45 6.35 -2.72
N TYR A 143 22.88 7.47 -2.29
CA TYR A 143 21.86 7.46 -1.25
C TYR A 143 20.55 6.85 -1.74
N ALA A 144 20.20 7.07 -3.02
CA ALA A 144 19.05 6.42 -3.63
C ALA A 144 19.18 4.89 -3.60
N GLU A 145 20.38 4.34 -3.86
CA GLU A 145 20.65 2.90 -3.72
C GLU A 145 20.45 2.41 -2.28
N ILE A 146 21.06 3.10 -1.32
CA ILE A 146 20.90 2.78 0.11
C ILE A 146 19.42 2.77 0.50
N LEU A 147 18.66 3.77 0.06
CA LEU A 147 17.23 3.89 0.31
C LEU A 147 16.45 2.69 -0.25
N ARG A 148 16.68 2.32 -1.51
CA ARG A 148 16.00 1.18 -2.14
C ARG A 148 16.34 -0.14 -1.45
N LYS A 149 17.61 -0.36 -1.11
CA LYS A 149 18.06 -1.56 -0.38
C LYS A 149 17.48 -1.64 1.01
N ASN A 150 17.41 -0.53 1.73
CA ASN A 150 16.75 -0.46 3.02
C ASN A 150 15.27 -0.89 2.91
N LEU A 151 14.53 -0.34 1.94
CA LEU A 151 13.12 -0.71 1.72
C LEU A 151 12.97 -2.18 1.34
N GLN A 152 13.85 -2.68 0.45
CA GLN A 152 13.86 -4.09 0.04
C GLN A 152 13.99 -5.02 1.24
N PHE A 153 15.03 -4.87 2.05
CA PHE A 153 15.26 -5.76 3.19
C PHE A 153 14.23 -5.57 4.31
N THR A 154 13.72 -4.35 4.50
CA THR A 154 12.61 -4.10 5.43
C THR A 154 11.34 -4.83 5.00
N ALA A 155 11.00 -4.81 3.71
CA ALA A 155 9.87 -5.55 3.16
C ALA A 155 10.04 -7.06 3.33
N MET A 156 11.24 -7.59 3.05
CA MET A 156 11.57 -9.01 3.24
C MET A 156 11.47 -9.43 4.71
N TRP A 157 11.98 -8.60 5.63
CA TRP A 157 11.88 -8.87 7.06
C TRP A 157 10.42 -8.91 7.51
N GLN A 158 9.63 -7.93 7.08
CA GLN A 158 8.20 -7.87 7.38
C GLN A 158 7.45 -9.10 6.84
N GLU A 159 7.73 -9.51 5.60
CA GLU A 159 7.16 -10.74 5.02
C GLU A 159 7.50 -11.97 5.86
N LYS A 160 8.76 -12.09 6.30
CA LYS A 160 9.22 -13.20 7.12
C LYS A 160 8.51 -13.28 8.46
N GLU A 161 8.29 -12.15 9.15
CA GLU A 161 7.54 -12.12 10.40
C GLU A 161 6.06 -12.47 10.19
N LEU A 162 5.44 -11.95 9.12
CA LEU A 162 4.04 -12.25 8.79
C LEU A 162 3.84 -13.73 8.41
N LYS A 163 4.79 -14.34 7.68
CA LYS A 163 4.77 -15.78 7.33
C LYS A 163 4.83 -16.72 8.54
N LYS A 164 5.30 -16.25 9.70
CA LYS A 164 5.21 -17.01 10.95
C LYS A 164 3.77 -17.12 11.48
N LYS A 165 2.87 -16.27 10.98
CA LYS A 165 1.51 -16.08 11.50
C LYS A 165 0.42 -16.50 10.53
N CYS A 166 0.64 -16.36 9.22
CA CYS A 166 -0.28 -16.79 8.18
C CYS A 166 0.48 -17.48 7.04
N ALA A 167 -0.15 -18.46 6.39
CA ALA A 167 0.45 -19.20 5.29
C ALA A 167 0.72 -18.34 4.05
N ARG A 168 0.00 -17.21 3.90
CA ARG A 168 0.10 -16.31 2.76
C ARG A 168 0.21 -14.87 3.20
N THR A 169 1.00 -14.10 2.47
CA THR A 169 1.27 -12.69 2.74
C THR A 169 1.14 -11.85 1.49
N ILE A 170 0.74 -10.58 1.67
CA ILE A 170 0.84 -9.56 0.62
C ILE A 170 1.63 -8.40 1.20
N ILE A 171 2.73 -7.99 0.57
CA ILE A 171 3.45 -6.77 0.96
C ILE A 171 3.17 -5.68 -0.06
N PHE A 172 2.55 -4.60 0.41
CA PHE A 172 2.27 -3.43 -0.41
C PHE A 172 3.43 -2.43 -0.40
N ILE A 173 3.69 -1.85 -1.57
CA ILE A 173 4.51 -0.66 -1.74
C ILE A 173 3.57 0.54 -1.86
N ASP A 174 3.56 1.42 -0.86
CA ASP A 174 2.70 2.60 -0.85
C ASP A 174 3.41 3.76 -1.55
N GLU A 175 2.91 4.15 -2.73
CA GLU A 175 3.63 5.03 -3.65
C GLU A 175 2.76 6.20 -4.16
N PRO A 176 2.36 7.14 -3.28
CA PRO A 176 1.49 8.26 -3.67
C PRO A 176 2.10 9.16 -4.76
N TYR A 177 3.43 9.23 -4.88
CA TYR A 177 4.13 10.11 -5.83
C TYR A 177 4.39 9.45 -7.20
N LEU A 178 3.87 8.23 -7.46
CA LEU A 178 3.82 7.71 -8.83
C LEU A 178 3.04 8.61 -9.78
N SER A 179 2.08 9.37 -9.28
CA SER A 179 1.27 10.30 -10.07
C SER A 179 2.06 11.44 -10.71
N ILE A 180 3.24 11.76 -10.18
CA ILE A 180 4.09 12.84 -10.72
C ILE A 180 5.18 12.34 -11.68
N ILE A 181 5.29 11.02 -11.88
CA ILE A 181 6.22 10.44 -12.85
C ILE A 181 5.80 10.84 -14.26
N GLY A 182 6.76 11.25 -15.08
CA GLY A 182 6.50 11.80 -16.42
C GLY A 182 6.06 13.27 -16.44
N THR A 183 5.96 13.92 -15.28
CA THR A 183 5.71 15.37 -15.17
C THR A 183 7.02 16.15 -15.03
N PRO A 184 7.03 17.48 -15.30
CA PRO A 184 8.22 18.32 -15.06
C PRO A 184 8.62 18.43 -13.58
N PHE A 185 7.80 17.97 -12.65
CA PHE A 185 8.03 18.09 -11.21
C PHE A 185 8.90 16.96 -10.64
N ALA A 186 9.12 15.88 -11.39
CA ALA A 186 10.01 14.79 -11.00
C ALA A 186 11.02 14.47 -12.11
N SER A 187 12.31 14.53 -11.80
CA SER A 187 13.38 14.14 -12.73
C SER A 187 13.69 12.64 -12.65
N ILE A 188 12.65 11.81 -12.66
CA ILE A 188 12.75 10.34 -12.58
C ILE A 188 12.17 9.77 -13.88
N SER A 189 12.94 8.93 -14.57
CA SER A 189 12.45 8.30 -15.80
C SER A 189 11.45 7.19 -15.49
N PRO A 190 10.46 6.91 -16.37
CA PRO A 190 9.56 5.77 -16.19
C PRO A 190 10.30 4.43 -16.05
N SER A 191 11.43 4.25 -16.76
CA SER A 191 12.27 3.06 -16.64
C SER A 191 12.93 2.93 -15.26
N ASP A 192 13.38 4.04 -14.68
CA ASP A 192 13.94 4.04 -13.33
C ASP A 192 12.85 3.71 -12.31
N ALA A 193 11.66 4.29 -12.45
CA ALA A 193 10.52 4.00 -11.57
C ALA A 193 10.19 2.49 -11.56
N VAL A 194 10.08 1.86 -12.73
CA VAL A 194 9.86 0.41 -12.84
C VAL A 194 11.02 -0.37 -12.23
N SER A 195 12.26 -0.02 -12.55
CA SER A 195 13.44 -0.73 -12.03
C SER A 195 13.53 -0.65 -10.51
N TRP A 196 13.26 0.51 -9.92
CA TRP A 196 13.38 0.75 -8.49
C TRP A 196 12.28 0.05 -7.69
N ILE A 197 11.04 0.05 -8.20
CA ILE A 197 9.95 -0.71 -7.58
C ILE A 197 10.26 -2.21 -7.65
N ASN A 198 10.69 -2.70 -8.82
CA ASN A 198 11.06 -4.10 -9.02
C ASN A 198 12.21 -4.54 -8.11
N GLU A 199 13.17 -3.65 -7.85
CA GLU A 199 14.26 -3.89 -6.90
C GLU A 199 13.73 -4.12 -5.48
N VAL A 200 12.86 -3.23 -4.99
CA VAL A 200 12.28 -3.32 -3.64
C VAL A 200 11.51 -4.62 -3.43
N VAL A 201 10.76 -5.09 -4.44
CA VAL A 201 9.95 -6.31 -4.32
C VAL A 201 10.69 -7.60 -4.69
N SER A 202 11.94 -7.53 -5.14
CA SER A 202 12.65 -8.68 -5.74
C SER A 202 12.91 -9.85 -4.78
N GLY A 203 13.04 -9.58 -3.47
CA GLY A 203 13.27 -10.61 -2.45
C GLY A 203 12.01 -11.18 -1.78
N LEU A 204 10.83 -10.66 -2.12
CA LEU A 204 9.55 -11.16 -1.61
C LEU A 204 9.18 -12.46 -2.32
N GLU A 205 8.73 -13.46 -1.56
CA GLU A 205 8.40 -14.79 -2.11
C GLU A 205 6.90 -14.99 -2.33
N ASP A 206 6.03 -14.19 -1.69
CA ASP A 206 4.58 -14.22 -1.89
C ASP A 206 4.11 -12.99 -2.68
N MET A 207 2.91 -12.49 -2.42
CA MET A 207 2.25 -11.49 -3.26
C MET A 207 2.79 -10.08 -3.02
N LYS A 208 2.99 -9.37 -4.13
CA LYS A 208 3.57 -8.03 -4.18
C LYS A 208 2.48 -7.03 -4.57
N GLY A 209 2.12 -6.16 -3.65
CA GLY A 209 1.13 -5.11 -3.88
C GLY A 209 1.78 -3.77 -4.18
N ILE A 210 1.07 -2.91 -4.91
CA ILE A 210 1.37 -1.48 -4.95
C ILE A 210 0.08 -0.70 -4.71
N HIS A 211 0.16 0.38 -3.95
CA HIS A 211 -0.96 1.30 -3.75
C HIS A 211 -0.60 2.70 -4.25
N CYS A 212 -1.45 3.28 -5.09
CA CYS A 212 -1.39 4.68 -5.47
C CYS A 212 -2.79 5.29 -5.39
N CYS A 213 -2.98 6.26 -4.50
CA CYS A 213 -4.25 6.95 -4.30
C CYS A 213 -4.54 8.03 -5.36
N ALA A 214 -3.60 8.33 -6.25
CA ALA A 214 -3.73 9.35 -7.27
C ALA A 214 -3.74 8.74 -8.67
N ASN A 215 -4.27 9.48 -9.65
CA ASN A 215 -4.24 9.06 -11.04
C ASN A 215 -2.79 9.03 -11.57
N THR A 216 -2.40 7.93 -12.21
CA THR A 216 -1.08 7.73 -12.81
C THR A 216 -1.19 6.92 -14.11
N ASP A 217 -0.05 6.63 -14.74
CA ASP A 217 0.05 5.75 -15.90
C ASP A 217 -0.14 4.29 -15.46
N TRP A 218 -1.38 3.80 -15.49
CA TRP A 218 -1.69 2.42 -15.10
C TRP A 218 -0.99 1.34 -15.94
N PRO A 219 -0.82 1.48 -17.27
CA PRO A 219 0.05 0.60 -18.04
C PRO A 219 1.47 0.50 -17.47
N LEU A 220 2.09 1.62 -17.09
CA LEU A 220 3.41 1.61 -16.45
C LEU A 220 3.39 0.80 -15.16
N VAL A 221 2.41 1.04 -14.28
CA VAL A 221 2.31 0.33 -13.00
C VAL A 221 2.05 -1.17 -13.20
N MET A 222 1.13 -1.54 -14.10
CA MET A 222 0.84 -2.94 -14.44
C MET A 222 2.00 -3.65 -15.15
N SER A 223 3.01 -2.92 -15.64
CA SER A 223 4.25 -3.50 -16.20
C SER A 223 5.28 -3.90 -15.13
N MET A 224 5.10 -3.45 -13.88
CA MET A 224 5.98 -3.79 -12.76
C MET A 224 5.77 -5.24 -12.30
N ASN A 225 6.75 -5.78 -11.56
CA ASN A 225 6.72 -7.12 -10.97
C ASN A 225 5.84 -7.16 -9.72
N ILE A 226 4.56 -6.82 -9.90
CA ILE A 226 3.52 -6.81 -8.87
C ILE A 226 2.42 -7.80 -9.22
N ASP A 227 1.75 -8.28 -8.17
CA ASP A 227 0.62 -9.19 -8.24
C ASP A 227 -0.70 -8.49 -7.89
N VAL A 228 -0.65 -7.37 -7.15
CA VAL A 228 -1.84 -6.61 -6.74
C VAL A 228 -1.67 -5.12 -7.02
N LEU A 229 -2.59 -4.55 -7.80
CA LEU A 229 -2.67 -3.10 -8.04
C LEU A 229 -3.83 -2.52 -7.21
N SER A 230 -3.51 -1.72 -6.20
CA SER A 230 -4.47 -0.93 -5.44
C SER A 230 -4.51 0.51 -5.90
N PHE A 231 -5.70 1.01 -6.18
CA PHE A 231 -5.90 2.36 -6.67
C PHE A 231 -7.25 2.92 -6.22
N ASP A 232 -7.36 4.24 -6.28
CA ASP A 232 -8.60 4.95 -6.02
C ASP A 232 -9.55 4.79 -7.22
N ALA A 233 -10.47 3.84 -7.09
CA ALA A 233 -11.51 3.57 -8.08
C ALA A 233 -12.73 4.48 -7.90
N TYR A 234 -12.90 5.10 -6.73
CA TYR A 234 -14.01 5.98 -6.42
C TYR A 234 -13.89 7.30 -7.19
N ASP A 235 -12.73 7.94 -7.16
CA ASP A 235 -12.52 9.19 -7.90
C ASP A 235 -11.94 8.95 -9.30
N TYR A 236 -11.10 7.91 -9.47
CA TYR A 236 -10.35 7.69 -10.72
C TYR A 236 -10.65 6.37 -11.42
N GLY A 237 -11.70 5.62 -11.02
CA GLY A 237 -12.01 4.31 -11.62
C GLY A 237 -12.22 4.32 -13.13
N TYR A 238 -12.67 5.44 -13.70
CA TYR A 238 -12.81 5.60 -15.15
C TYR A 238 -11.48 5.55 -15.91
N THR A 239 -10.35 5.83 -15.26
CA THR A 239 -9.02 5.90 -15.89
C THR A 239 -8.47 4.52 -16.21
N ILE A 240 -8.75 3.51 -15.38
CA ILE A 240 -8.32 2.13 -15.65
C ILE A 240 -9.07 1.53 -16.84
N ALA A 241 -10.32 1.96 -17.06
CA ALA A 241 -11.13 1.55 -18.21
C ALA A 241 -10.57 2.07 -19.55
N LEU A 242 -9.58 2.97 -19.55
CA LEU A 242 -8.89 3.41 -20.76
C LEU A 242 -7.88 2.39 -21.28
N TYR A 243 -7.51 1.40 -20.46
CA TYR A 243 -6.42 0.44 -20.73
C TYR A 243 -6.91 -1.02 -20.63
N PRO A 244 -7.94 -1.43 -21.39
CA PRO A 244 -8.55 -2.76 -21.26
C PRO A 244 -7.58 -3.89 -21.64
N GLU A 245 -6.68 -3.67 -22.59
CA GLU A 245 -5.71 -4.69 -23.01
C GLU A 245 -4.69 -4.98 -21.89
N GLU A 246 -4.19 -3.94 -21.23
CA GLU A 246 -3.28 -4.05 -20.11
C GLU A 246 -3.96 -4.66 -18.89
N VAL A 247 -5.21 -4.28 -18.62
CA VAL A 247 -6.02 -4.89 -17.54
C VAL A 247 -6.22 -6.38 -17.81
N SER A 248 -6.63 -6.78 -19.02
CA SER A 248 -6.77 -8.19 -19.39
C SER A 248 -5.46 -8.95 -19.20
N ALA A 249 -4.36 -8.43 -19.73
CA ALA A 249 -3.04 -9.05 -19.57
C ALA A 249 -2.59 -9.15 -18.11
N PHE A 250 -2.98 -8.18 -17.26
CA PHE A 250 -2.69 -8.18 -15.83
C PHE A 250 -3.45 -9.27 -15.08
N ILE A 251 -4.76 -9.40 -15.32
CA ILE A 251 -5.58 -10.41 -14.63
C ILE A 251 -5.35 -11.83 -15.19
N GLU A 252 -5.07 -11.99 -16.48
CA GLU A 252 -4.83 -13.29 -17.13
C GLU A 252 -3.55 -13.97 -16.63
N ARG A 253 -2.54 -13.19 -16.25
CA ARG A 253 -1.33 -13.71 -15.61
C ARG A 253 -1.48 -13.94 -14.10
N GLY A 254 -2.69 -13.76 -13.55
CA GLY A 254 -3.01 -13.95 -12.14
C GLY A 254 -2.91 -12.70 -11.27
N GLY A 255 -2.79 -11.51 -11.87
CA GLY A 255 -2.81 -10.24 -11.15
C GLY A 255 -4.19 -9.90 -10.61
N CYS A 256 -4.23 -9.09 -9.55
CA CYS A 256 -5.43 -8.69 -8.83
C CYS A 256 -5.61 -7.18 -8.79
N LEU A 257 -6.83 -6.69 -9.03
CA LEU A 257 -7.18 -5.29 -8.85
C LEU A 257 -7.82 -5.08 -7.47
N SER A 258 -7.23 -4.20 -6.66
CA SER A 258 -7.75 -3.79 -5.36
C SER A 258 -8.45 -2.45 -5.51
N TRP A 259 -9.77 -2.47 -5.57
CA TRP A 259 -10.61 -1.34 -5.90
C TRP A 259 -10.92 -0.50 -4.67
N GLY A 260 -10.34 0.70 -4.61
CA GLY A 260 -10.67 1.72 -3.63
C GLY A 260 -12.03 2.35 -3.92
N ILE A 261 -13.11 1.75 -3.43
CA ILE A 261 -14.50 2.12 -3.78
C ILE A 261 -15.26 2.81 -2.66
N ILE A 262 -14.73 2.79 -1.43
CA ILE A 262 -15.36 3.48 -0.29
C ILE A 262 -14.66 4.83 -0.06
N PRO A 263 -15.39 5.95 -0.06
CA PRO A 263 -14.78 7.26 0.16
C PRO A 263 -14.16 7.33 1.56
N ASN A 264 -13.06 8.07 1.69
CA ASN A 264 -12.34 8.22 2.96
C ASN A 264 -12.45 9.64 3.56
N ASN A 265 -13.51 10.37 3.22
CA ASN A 265 -13.85 11.65 3.87
C ASN A 265 -15.27 11.59 4.46
N GLU A 266 -15.46 12.23 5.62
CA GLU A 266 -16.71 12.13 6.38
C GLU A 266 -17.92 12.76 5.67
N GLU A 267 -17.73 13.84 4.92
CA GLU A 267 -18.82 14.54 4.26
C GLU A 267 -19.43 13.66 3.16
N THR A 268 -18.57 13.11 2.30
CA THR A 268 -19.02 12.19 1.24
C THR A 268 -19.55 10.88 1.80
N LEU A 269 -18.94 10.33 2.86
CA LEU A 269 -19.42 9.10 3.50
C LEU A 269 -20.87 9.22 3.99
N LYS A 270 -21.27 10.37 4.53
CA LYS A 270 -22.65 10.60 5.03
C LYS A 270 -23.72 10.51 3.94
N ASP A 271 -23.37 10.90 2.72
CA ASP A 271 -24.28 10.89 1.57
C ASP A 271 -24.15 9.60 0.72
N THR A 272 -23.26 8.69 1.11
CA THR A 272 -22.99 7.45 0.39
C THR A 272 -23.77 6.28 0.96
N ASN A 273 -24.32 5.42 0.10
CA ASN A 273 -24.98 4.19 0.50
C ASN A 273 -24.50 2.98 -0.32
N CYS A 274 -24.90 1.78 0.11
CA CYS A 274 -24.49 0.52 -0.50
C CYS A 274 -24.84 0.44 -1.99
N ASP A 275 -26.08 0.80 -2.36
CA ASP A 275 -26.57 0.73 -3.73
C ASP A 275 -25.79 1.68 -4.66
N SER A 276 -25.48 2.89 -4.20
CA SER A 276 -24.71 3.86 -4.99
C SER A 276 -23.28 3.38 -5.26
N ILE A 277 -22.63 2.76 -4.26
CA ILE A 277 -21.28 2.21 -4.43
C ILE A 277 -21.28 1.02 -5.39
N ILE A 278 -22.22 0.09 -5.22
CA ILE A 278 -22.34 -1.09 -6.10
C ILE A 278 -22.59 -0.63 -7.53
N ALA A 279 -23.53 0.28 -7.76
CA ALA A 279 -23.83 0.80 -9.09
C ALA A 279 -22.60 1.47 -9.72
N HIS A 280 -21.80 2.20 -8.94
CA HIS A 280 -20.58 2.84 -9.42
C HIS A 280 -19.52 1.80 -9.81
N PHE A 281 -19.24 0.82 -8.93
CA PHE A 281 -18.31 -0.27 -9.20
C PHE A 281 -18.72 -1.09 -10.43
N GLU A 282 -20.00 -1.49 -10.51
CA GLU A 282 -20.53 -2.27 -11.62
C GLU A 282 -20.48 -1.53 -12.95
N LYS A 283 -20.63 -0.20 -12.94
CA LYS A 283 -20.44 0.61 -14.14
C LYS A 283 -19.01 0.50 -14.67
N ILE A 284 -18.01 0.61 -13.80
CA ILE A 284 -16.59 0.49 -14.20
C ILE A 284 -16.30 -0.92 -14.72
N VAL A 285 -16.80 -1.96 -14.03
CA VAL A 285 -16.68 -3.36 -14.45
C VAL A 285 -17.35 -3.59 -15.81
N SER A 286 -18.55 -3.05 -16.02
CA SER A 286 -19.28 -3.15 -17.29
C SER A 286 -18.57 -2.41 -18.42
N ASP A 287 -17.96 -1.26 -18.14
CA ASP A 287 -17.19 -0.50 -19.12
C ASP A 287 -15.96 -1.32 -19.59
N LEU A 288 -15.27 -2.00 -18.67
CA LEU A 288 -14.16 -2.93 -18.99
C LEU A 288 -14.66 -4.17 -19.76
N GLU A 289 -15.76 -4.79 -19.32
CA GLU A 289 -16.39 -5.94 -20.00
C GLU A 289 -16.76 -5.59 -21.44
N SER A 290 -17.35 -4.41 -21.66
CA SER A 290 -17.73 -3.94 -23.00
C SER A 290 -16.52 -3.75 -23.94
N LYS A 291 -15.32 -3.63 -23.37
CA LYS A 291 -14.04 -3.49 -24.07
C LYS A 291 -13.25 -4.80 -24.16
N GLY A 292 -13.84 -5.92 -23.74
CA GLY A 292 -13.27 -7.26 -23.92
C GLY A 292 -12.56 -7.85 -22.70
N VAL A 293 -12.62 -7.21 -21.53
CA VAL A 293 -12.11 -7.80 -20.28
C VAL A 293 -13.08 -8.87 -19.78
N ASP A 294 -12.57 -10.04 -19.41
CA ASP A 294 -13.39 -11.12 -18.85
C ASP A 294 -13.91 -10.71 -17.46
N ARG A 295 -15.23 -10.49 -17.36
CA ARG A 295 -15.87 -10.06 -16.11
C ARG A 295 -15.73 -11.07 -14.98
N GLU A 296 -15.86 -12.36 -15.27
CA GLU A 296 -15.77 -13.39 -14.23
C GLU A 296 -14.36 -13.43 -13.64
N LEU A 297 -13.35 -13.44 -14.53
CA LEU A 297 -11.96 -13.39 -14.13
C LEU A 297 -11.63 -12.11 -13.35
N LEU A 298 -12.14 -10.96 -13.81
CA LEU A 298 -11.96 -9.67 -13.14
C LEU A 298 -12.50 -9.70 -11.71
N LEU A 299 -13.74 -10.14 -11.51
CA LEU A 299 -14.38 -10.20 -10.20
C LEU A 299 -13.69 -11.21 -9.26
N ARG A 300 -13.31 -12.38 -9.77
CA ARG A 300 -12.56 -13.39 -8.99
C ARG A 300 -11.17 -12.88 -8.60
N ASN A 301 -10.57 -12.00 -9.39
CA ASN A 301 -9.28 -11.35 -9.11
C ASN A 301 -9.44 -9.91 -8.58
N SER A 302 -10.49 -9.65 -7.79
CA SER A 302 -10.73 -8.34 -7.20
C SER A 302 -10.71 -8.38 -5.67
N ILE A 303 -10.14 -7.34 -5.05
CA ILE A 303 -10.24 -7.00 -3.63
C ILE A 303 -10.97 -5.66 -3.52
N LEU A 304 -11.81 -5.46 -2.50
CA LEU A 304 -12.49 -4.18 -2.28
C LEU A 304 -11.88 -3.47 -1.07
N THR A 305 -11.62 -2.17 -1.19
CA THR A 305 -11.02 -1.36 -0.13
C THR A 305 -11.68 0.02 -0.06
N PRO A 306 -11.41 0.80 1.00
CA PRO A 306 -11.53 2.25 0.92
C PRO A 306 -10.54 2.83 -0.10
N GLN A 307 -10.81 4.05 -0.58
CA GLN A 307 -10.00 4.72 -1.60
C GLN A 307 -8.56 5.01 -1.15
N CYS A 308 -8.36 5.23 0.14
CA CYS A 308 -7.06 5.44 0.77
C CYS A 308 -7.17 5.05 2.27
N GLY A 309 -6.15 5.32 3.09
CA GLY A 309 -6.21 5.12 4.53
C GLY A 309 -7.33 5.92 5.22
N LEU A 310 -7.77 5.45 6.38
CA LEU A 310 -8.90 6.01 7.14
C LEU A 310 -8.46 6.97 8.26
N SER A 311 -7.17 7.26 8.39
CA SER A 311 -6.64 8.14 9.44
C SER A 311 -7.15 9.58 9.41
N GLY A 312 -7.74 10.02 8.30
CA GLY A 312 -8.38 11.34 8.17
C GLY A 312 -9.81 11.41 8.73
N LEU A 313 -10.39 10.28 9.14
CA LEU A 313 -11.75 10.19 9.68
C LEU A 313 -11.75 10.20 11.22
N SER A 314 -12.91 10.44 11.82
CA SER A 314 -13.15 10.00 13.21
C SER A 314 -13.23 8.47 13.32
N GLU A 315 -13.02 7.92 14.52
CA GLU A 315 -13.20 6.49 14.78
C GLU A 315 -14.61 6.02 14.38
N GLU A 316 -15.66 6.78 14.72
CA GLU A 316 -17.05 6.49 14.33
C GLU A 316 -17.25 6.47 12.81
N ALA A 317 -16.73 7.47 12.09
CA ALA A 317 -16.82 7.48 10.63
C ALA A 317 -16.01 6.35 9.98
N SER A 318 -14.90 5.91 10.60
CA SER A 318 -14.13 4.76 10.13
C SER A 318 -14.90 3.44 10.31
N GLU A 319 -15.67 3.28 11.38
CA GLU A 319 -16.59 2.14 11.53
C GLU A 319 -17.66 2.15 10.44
N GLY A 320 -18.28 3.31 10.18
CA GLY A 320 -19.27 3.44 9.11
C GLY A 320 -18.70 3.10 7.72
N ALA A 321 -17.46 3.51 7.43
CA ALA A 321 -16.78 3.16 6.18
C ALA A 321 -16.55 1.65 6.04
N MET A 322 -16.14 0.97 7.12
CA MET A 322 -15.90 -0.47 7.10
C MET A 322 -17.20 -1.30 7.09
N ASP A 323 -18.24 -0.85 7.80
CA ASP A 323 -19.58 -1.44 7.72
C ASP A 323 -20.11 -1.39 6.27
N LEU A 324 -19.94 -0.25 5.60
CA LEU A 324 -20.32 -0.08 4.20
C LEU A 324 -19.50 -0.98 3.28
N LEU A 325 -18.17 -1.05 3.47
CA LEU A 325 -17.28 -1.92 2.69
C LEU A 325 -17.70 -3.39 2.76
N VAL A 326 -17.91 -3.92 3.97
CA VAL A 326 -18.30 -5.32 4.19
C VAL A 326 -19.69 -5.59 3.60
N SER A 327 -20.62 -4.64 3.73
CA SER A 327 -21.95 -4.73 3.14
C SER A 327 -21.90 -4.81 1.61
N VAL A 328 -21.11 -3.94 0.97
CA VAL A 328 -20.92 -3.92 -0.48
C VAL A 328 -20.28 -5.22 -0.96
N SER A 329 -19.21 -5.66 -0.31
CA SER A 329 -18.53 -6.93 -0.62
C SER A 329 -19.51 -8.10 -0.59
N LYS A 330 -20.32 -8.20 0.47
CA LYS A 330 -21.29 -9.28 0.62
C LYS A 330 -22.33 -9.28 -0.49
N VAL A 331 -22.90 -8.12 -0.83
CA VAL A 331 -23.92 -8.02 -1.89
C VAL A 331 -23.32 -8.38 -3.25
N ILE A 332 -22.10 -7.94 -3.55
CA ILE A 332 -21.41 -8.31 -4.79
C ILE A 332 -21.16 -9.81 -4.85
N GLN A 333 -20.65 -10.41 -3.77
CA GLN A 333 -20.40 -11.85 -3.68
C GLN A 333 -21.69 -12.66 -3.91
N GLU A 334 -22.78 -12.30 -3.25
CA GLU A 334 -24.09 -12.95 -3.43
C GLU A 334 -24.63 -12.78 -4.86
N LYS A 335 -24.56 -11.55 -5.41
CA LYS A 335 -25.08 -11.22 -6.74
C LYS A 335 -24.35 -11.97 -7.86
N TYR A 336 -23.03 -12.11 -7.74
CA TYR A 336 -22.19 -12.76 -8.75
C TYR A 336 -21.81 -14.20 -8.40
N SER A 337 -22.36 -14.76 -7.32
CA SER A 337 -22.06 -16.12 -6.84
C SER A 337 -20.56 -16.37 -6.63
N LEU A 338 -19.87 -15.39 -6.04
CA LEU A 338 -18.44 -15.44 -5.74
C LEU A 338 -18.24 -15.99 -4.33
N GLY A 339 -17.95 -17.30 -4.23
CA GLY A 339 -17.64 -17.97 -2.95
C GLY A 339 -18.86 -18.47 -2.18
#